data_AF-A0A7J5X8S0-F1
#
_entry.id   AF-A0A7J5X8S0-F1
#
_cell.length_a   1.000
_cell.length_b   1.000
_cell.length_c   1.000
_cell.angle_alpha   90.00
_cell.angle_beta   90.00
_cell.angle_gamma   90.00
#
_symmetry.space_group_name_H-M   'P 1'
#
loop_
_entity.id
_entity.type
_entity.pdbx_description
1 polymer ?
#
loop_
_entity_poly.entity_id
_entity_poly.type
_entity_poly.pdbx_seq_one_letter_code
_entity_poly.pdbx_strand_id
1 'polypeptide(L)'
;MSEKRKGDASSSAIKKKMRTYLESYLNLGFMGERTKPAQSVEKLANDSMKPCKMNRHQQTMHPETVGRDRDFFIKKQQLAKANKPMDIRPAFVRAGSDVQKATEASFECALLIAKAKKPHNIGEQLIKPACIKMVEKLCGPQVAEKLKTVPLNTELQLLEKLGKGPFAIQLDETTTVADEAVLIVYTELPQ
;
A
#
# COMPACT_ATOMS: atom_id res chain seq x y z
N MET A 1 62.74 10.38 -30.96
CA MET A 1 62.05 11.46 -30.22
C MET A 1 60.57 11.10 -30.26
N SER A 2 60.11 10.33 -29.27
CA SER A 2 59.48 10.85 -28.04
C SER A 2 58.27 11.71 -28.35
N GLU A 3 57.07 11.14 -28.27
CA GLU A 3 56.02 11.79 -27.48
C GLU A 3 54.87 10.83 -27.13
N LYS A 4 54.40 11.04 -25.91
CA LYS A 4 53.60 10.18 -25.05
C LYS A 4 52.22 10.83 -24.96
N ARG A 5 51.14 10.11 -25.28
CA ARG A 5 49.77 10.49 -24.89
C ARG A 5 49.13 9.24 -24.27
N LYS A 6 49.32 9.01 -22.97
CA LYS A 6 48.47 9.47 -21.84
C LYS A 6 46.99 9.24 -22.16
N GLY A 7 46.45 8.22 -21.48
CA GLY A 7 45.11 7.70 -21.71
C GLY A 7 44.00 8.61 -21.19
N ASP A 8 42.79 8.23 -21.58
CA ASP A 8 41.60 8.62 -20.88
C ASP A 8 40.72 7.38 -20.70
N ALA A 9 40.67 6.91 -19.46
CA ALA A 9 39.83 5.82 -19.03
C ALA A 9 38.42 6.36 -18.79
N SER A 10 37.63 6.54 -19.85
CA SER A 10 36.19 6.75 -19.69
C SER A 10 35.49 5.39 -19.61
N SER A 11 35.38 4.84 -18.38
CA SER A 11 34.52 3.69 -18.12
C SER A 11 33.05 4.10 -18.29
N SER A 12 32.57 4.08 -19.54
CA SER A 12 31.14 4.16 -19.79
C SER A 12 30.51 2.86 -19.27
N ALA A 13 29.71 2.98 -18.21
CA ALA A 13 28.91 1.88 -17.70
C ALA A 13 28.05 1.35 -18.85
N ILE A 14 28.41 0.18 -19.39
CA ILE A 14 27.67 -0.48 -20.47
C ILE A 14 26.27 -0.76 -19.93
N LYS A 15 25.28 0.06 -20.31
CA LYS A 15 23.86 -0.25 -20.10
C LYS A 15 23.62 -1.57 -20.80
N LYS A 16 23.44 -2.65 -20.04
CA LYS A 16 23.08 -3.97 -20.59
C LYS A 16 21.81 -3.78 -21.41
N LYS A 17 21.92 -3.87 -22.74
CA LYS A 17 20.76 -3.82 -23.64
C LYS A 17 19.84 -4.99 -23.28
N MET A 18 18.73 -4.70 -22.60
CA MET A 18 17.69 -5.70 -22.36
C MET A 18 16.94 -5.95 -23.66
N ARG A 19 16.66 -7.21 -23.94
CA ARG A 19 15.81 -7.56 -25.09
C ARG A 19 14.37 -7.28 -24.68
N THR A 20 13.63 -6.60 -25.53
CA THR A 20 12.20 -6.40 -25.34
C THR A 20 11.44 -7.65 -25.74
N TYR A 21 10.31 -7.89 -25.08
CA TYR A 21 9.43 -9.00 -25.42
C TYR A 21 8.83 -8.80 -26.81
N LEU A 22 8.85 -9.86 -27.64
CA LEU A 22 8.16 -9.91 -28.93
C LEU A 22 6.94 -10.81 -28.82
N GLU A 23 5.83 -10.39 -29.44
CA GLU A 23 4.57 -11.15 -29.49
C GLU A 23 4.77 -12.57 -30.05
N SER A 24 5.73 -12.74 -30.97
CA SER A 24 6.07 -14.02 -31.59
C SER A 24 6.60 -15.06 -30.61
N TYR A 25 7.05 -14.65 -29.42
CA TYR A 25 7.48 -15.56 -28.36
C TYR A 25 6.35 -16.34 -27.72
N LEU A 26 5.11 -15.86 -27.88
CA LEU A 26 3.92 -16.59 -27.43
C LEU A 26 3.74 -17.91 -28.18
N ASN A 27 4.13 -17.96 -29.46
CA ASN A 27 4.09 -19.19 -30.28
C ASN A 27 5.07 -20.26 -29.76
N LEU A 28 6.08 -19.85 -29.01
CA LEU A 28 7.06 -20.74 -28.38
C LEU A 28 6.68 -21.06 -26.92
N GLY A 29 5.53 -20.59 -26.45
CA GLY A 29 5.05 -20.80 -25.08
C GLY A 29 5.60 -19.85 -24.03
N PHE A 30 6.23 -18.76 -24.45
CA PHE A 30 6.76 -17.75 -23.54
C PHE A 30 5.80 -16.57 -23.45
N MET A 31 5.48 -16.18 -22.21
CA MET A 31 4.52 -15.16 -21.82
C MET A 31 5.27 -14.01 -21.13
N GLY A 32 5.21 -12.79 -21.65
CA GLY A 32 5.92 -11.64 -21.05
C GLY A 32 5.08 -10.39 -20.94
N GLU A 33 5.45 -9.49 -20.02
CA GLU A 33 5.05 -8.08 -20.04
C GLU A 33 6.15 -7.28 -20.74
N ARG A 34 5.81 -6.22 -21.48
CA ARG A 34 6.77 -5.40 -22.27
C ARG A 34 7.97 -4.86 -21.46
N THR A 35 7.89 -4.85 -20.13
CA THR A 35 8.91 -4.32 -19.20
C THR A 35 9.60 -5.39 -18.36
N LYS A 36 9.32 -6.68 -18.56
CA LYS A 36 9.89 -7.80 -17.78
C LYS A 36 10.38 -8.92 -18.71
N PRO A 37 11.40 -9.71 -18.30
CA PRO A 37 11.86 -10.84 -19.09
C PRO A 37 10.71 -11.83 -19.31
N ALA A 38 10.64 -12.40 -20.52
CA ALA A 38 9.63 -13.37 -20.90
C ALA A 38 9.61 -14.53 -19.90
N GLN A 39 8.49 -14.76 -19.25
CA GLN A 39 8.26 -15.93 -18.42
C GLN A 39 7.77 -17.05 -19.34
N SER A 40 8.51 -18.16 -19.46
CA SER A 40 7.80 -19.41 -19.75
C SER A 40 6.93 -19.75 -18.52
N VAL A 41 6.46 -20.99 -18.39
CA VAL A 41 5.92 -21.45 -17.09
C VAL A 41 6.91 -21.19 -15.92
N GLU A 42 8.18 -20.91 -16.25
CA GLU A 42 9.29 -20.59 -15.36
C GLU A 42 9.91 -19.19 -15.64
N LYS A 43 10.47 -18.54 -14.61
CA LYS A 43 11.18 -17.26 -14.77
C LYS A 43 12.56 -17.48 -15.40
N LEU A 44 12.77 -16.95 -16.60
CA LEU A 44 14.06 -17.04 -17.29
C LEU A 44 14.82 -15.72 -17.28
N ALA A 45 16.16 -15.82 -17.33
CA ALA A 45 17.03 -14.66 -17.50
C ALA A 45 16.82 -14.01 -18.87
N ASN A 46 17.05 -12.70 -18.97
CA ASN A 46 16.96 -11.93 -20.23
C ASN A 46 17.81 -12.53 -21.37
N ASP A 47 18.97 -13.12 -21.05
CA ASP A 47 19.85 -13.78 -22.02
C ASP A 47 19.27 -15.06 -22.63
N SER A 48 18.23 -15.63 -22.00
CA SER A 48 17.49 -16.79 -22.51
C SER A 48 16.47 -16.41 -23.58
N MET A 49 16.18 -15.12 -23.79
CA MET A 49 15.31 -14.63 -24.88
C MET A 49 16.00 -14.62 -26.26
N LYS A 50 17.06 -15.42 -26.43
CA LYS A 50 17.64 -15.71 -27.75
C LYS A 50 16.78 -16.81 -28.39
N PRO A 51 16.29 -16.65 -29.64
CA PRO A 51 15.40 -17.64 -30.28
C PRO A 51 15.94 -19.07 -30.22
N CYS A 52 17.25 -19.26 -30.41
CA CYS A 52 17.89 -20.57 -30.29
C CYS A 52 17.81 -21.17 -28.87
N LYS A 53 17.94 -20.33 -27.83
CA LYS A 53 17.85 -20.76 -26.42
C LYS A 53 16.40 -21.02 -26.01
N MET A 54 15.46 -20.20 -26.50
CA MET A 54 14.04 -20.39 -26.26
C MET A 54 13.53 -21.69 -26.89
N ASN A 55 13.88 -21.95 -28.15
CA ASN A 55 13.55 -23.20 -28.82
C ASN A 55 14.15 -24.41 -28.10
N ARG A 56 15.45 -24.34 -27.75
CA ARG A 56 16.11 -25.42 -27.02
C ARG A 56 15.45 -25.66 -25.66
N HIS A 57 15.16 -24.61 -24.89
CA HIS A 57 14.48 -24.72 -23.60
C HIS A 57 13.08 -25.35 -23.75
N GLN A 58 12.31 -24.91 -24.74
CA GLN A 58 10.98 -25.45 -25.02
C GLN A 58 11.05 -26.95 -25.36
N GLN A 59 12.03 -27.38 -26.15
CA GLN A 59 12.24 -28.78 -26.48
C GLN A 59 12.70 -29.63 -25.29
N THR A 60 13.56 -29.10 -24.42
CA THR A 60 14.15 -29.88 -23.32
C THR A 60 13.30 -29.89 -22.06
N MET A 61 12.63 -28.78 -21.75
CA MET A 61 11.88 -28.60 -20.50
C MET A 61 10.38 -28.83 -20.67
N HIS A 62 9.86 -28.62 -21.88
CA HIS A 62 8.43 -28.73 -22.17
C HIS A 62 8.14 -29.53 -23.45
N PRO A 63 8.71 -30.74 -23.61
CA PRO A 63 8.52 -31.57 -24.81
C PRO A 63 7.04 -31.82 -25.12
N GLU A 64 6.18 -31.87 -24.09
CA GLU A 64 4.74 -32.08 -24.21
C GLU A 64 3.96 -30.91 -24.86
N THR A 65 4.58 -29.74 -24.93
CA THR A 65 3.98 -28.54 -25.54
C THR A 65 4.69 -28.08 -26.82
N VAL A 66 5.66 -28.85 -27.32
CA VAL A 66 6.30 -28.61 -28.62
C VAL A 66 5.28 -28.85 -29.74
N GLY A 67 5.14 -27.88 -30.65
CA GLY A 67 4.21 -27.99 -31.80
C GLY A 67 2.74 -27.69 -31.48
N ARG A 68 2.42 -27.22 -30.26
CA ARG A 68 1.07 -26.73 -29.93
C ARG A 68 0.80 -25.38 -30.57
N ASP A 69 -0.46 -25.12 -30.88
CA ASP A 69 -0.89 -23.87 -31.49
C ASP A 69 -0.93 -22.71 -30.48
N ARG A 70 -0.91 -21.48 -30.98
CA ARG A 70 -0.90 -20.23 -30.20
C ARG A 70 -2.04 -20.16 -29.18
N ASP A 71 -3.22 -20.66 -29.53
CA ASP A 71 -4.41 -20.63 -28.67
C ASP A 71 -4.23 -21.44 -27.38
N PHE A 72 -3.47 -22.54 -27.44
CA PHE A 72 -3.13 -23.33 -26.26
C PHE A 72 -2.34 -22.49 -25.24
N PHE A 73 -1.36 -21.70 -25.71
CA PHE A 73 -0.55 -20.85 -24.87
C PHE A 73 -1.32 -19.63 -24.34
N ILE A 74 -2.25 -19.07 -25.12
CA ILE A 74 -3.16 -18.01 -24.64
C ILE A 74 -4.02 -18.53 -23.48
N LYS A 75 -4.64 -19.70 -23.65
CA LYS A 75 -5.48 -20.32 -22.61
C LYS A 75 -4.66 -20.62 -21.34
N LYS A 76 -3.45 -21.16 -21.51
CA LYS A 76 -2.52 -21.42 -20.40
C LYS A 76 -2.10 -20.13 -19.69
N GLN A 77 -1.90 -19.03 -20.42
CA GLN A 77 -1.61 -17.72 -19.85
C GLN A 77 -2.78 -17.17 -19.02
N GLN A 78 -4.01 -17.30 -19.53
CA GLN A 78 -5.20 -16.87 -18.81
C GLN A 78 -5.38 -17.66 -17.51
N LEU A 79 -5.18 -18.98 -17.55
CA LEU A 79 -5.20 -19.82 -16.36
C LEU A 79 -4.10 -19.45 -15.35
N ALA A 80 -2.89 -19.17 -15.82
CA ALA A 80 -1.79 -18.73 -14.95
C ALA A 80 -2.04 -17.36 -14.30
N LYS A 81 -2.72 -16.44 -15.00
CA LYS A 81 -3.15 -15.15 -14.46
C LYS A 81 -4.28 -15.31 -13.44
N ALA A 82 -5.25 -16.20 -13.72
CA ALA A 82 -6.35 -16.50 -12.81
C ALA A 82 -5.88 -17.20 -11.52
N ASN A 83 -4.91 -18.11 -11.64
CA ASN A 83 -4.36 -18.88 -10.52
C ASN A 83 -3.18 -18.20 -9.81
N LYS A 84 -2.86 -16.94 -10.15
CA LYS A 84 -1.76 -16.24 -9.48
C LYS A 84 -2.16 -15.99 -8.02
N PRO A 85 -1.40 -16.49 -7.03
CA PRO A 85 -1.70 -16.21 -5.64
C PRO A 85 -1.68 -14.69 -5.43
N MET A 86 -2.77 -14.16 -4.90
CA MET A 86 -2.91 -12.74 -4.65
C MET A 86 -1.91 -12.37 -3.55
N ASP A 87 -0.92 -11.54 -3.88
CA ASP A 87 -0.01 -11.01 -2.88
C ASP A 87 -0.83 -10.08 -1.97
N ILE A 88 -1.05 -10.50 -0.72
CA ILE A 88 -1.83 -9.76 0.27
C ILE A 88 -1.03 -8.61 0.89
N ARG A 89 0.31 -8.62 0.78
CA ARG A 89 1.19 -7.61 1.42
C ARG A 89 0.84 -6.17 1.02
N PRO A 90 0.56 -5.85 -0.26
CA PRO A 90 0.13 -4.51 -0.65
C PRO A 90 -1.21 -4.10 -0.04
N ALA A 91 -2.12 -5.05 0.21
CA ALA A 91 -3.39 -4.77 0.87
C ALA A 91 -3.19 -4.42 2.35
N PHE A 92 -2.32 -5.16 3.06
CA PHE A 92 -1.95 -4.85 4.44
C PHE A 92 -1.23 -3.50 4.58
N VAL A 93 -0.28 -3.20 3.68
CA VAL A 93 0.42 -1.90 3.69
C VAL A 93 -0.55 -0.75 3.46
N ARG A 94 -1.48 -0.89 2.51
CA ARG A 94 -2.53 0.12 2.28
C ARG A 94 -3.43 0.29 3.49
N ALA A 95 -3.93 -0.81 4.05
CA ALA A 95 -4.78 -0.78 5.23
C ALA A 95 -4.11 -0.08 6.41
N GLY A 96 -2.84 -0.39 6.70
CA GLY A 96 -2.07 0.29 7.75
C GLY A 96 -1.91 1.79 7.48
N SER A 97 -1.59 2.17 6.23
CA SER A 97 -1.44 3.58 5.86
C SER A 97 -2.76 4.35 5.93
N ASP A 98 -3.89 3.71 5.63
CA ASP A 98 -5.22 4.33 5.67
C ASP A 98 -5.65 4.59 7.13
N VAL A 99 -5.33 3.67 8.06
CA VAL A 99 -5.60 3.84 9.50
C VAL A 99 -4.78 4.99 10.08
N GLN A 100 -3.51 5.13 9.71
CA GLN A 100 -2.66 6.23 10.16
C GLN A 100 -3.22 7.58 9.69
N LYS A 101 -3.52 7.71 8.39
CA LYS A 101 -4.11 8.93 7.81
C LYS A 101 -5.46 9.28 8.44
N ALA A 102 -6.30 8.29 8.71
CA ALA A 102 -7.57 8.49 9.39
C ALA A 102 -7.38 9.06 10.80
N THR A 103 -6.38 8.56 11.53
CA THR A 103 -6.04 9.03 12.89
C THR A 103 -5.49 10.44 12.88
N GLU A 104 -4.61 10.77 11.93
CA GLU A 104 -4.09 12.12 11.75
C GLU A 104 -5.21 13.11 11.43
N ALA A 105 -6.08 12.77 10.48
CA ALA A 105 -7.22 13.61 10.12
C ALA A 105 -8.20 13.81 11.29
N SER A 106 -8.48 12.77 12.09
CA SER A 106 -9.35 12.91 13.27
C SER A 106 -8.74 13.85 14.32
N PHE A 107 -7.41 13.76 14.52
CA PHE A 107 -6.69 14.65 15.43
C PHE A 107 -6.71 16.11 14.95
N GLU A 108 -6.49 16.36 13.65
CA GLU A 108 -6.57 17.71 13.09
C GLU A 108 -7.98 18.32 13.27
N CYS A 109 -9.03 17.54 13.00
CA CYS A 109 -10.40 17.98 13.25
C CYS A 109 -10.64 18.30 14.73
N ALA A 110 -10.19 17.43 15.65
CA ALA A 110 -10.32 17.68 17.09
C ALA A 110 -9.57 18.94 17.53
N LEU A 111 -8.36 19.18 16.98
CA LEU A 111 -7.58 20.38 17.25
C LEU A 111 -8.30 21.65 16.79
N LEU A 112 -8.96 21.63 15.62
CA LEU A 112 -9.74 22.76 15.13
C LEU A 112 -10.95 23.05 16.03
N ILE A 113 -11.65 22.01 16.48
CA ILE A 113 -12.78 22.12 17.42
C ILE A 113 -12.32 22.74 18.75
N ALA A 114 -11.19 22.25 19.28
CA ALA A 114 -10.60 22.75 20.52
C ALA A 114 -10.16 24.22 20.38
N LYS A 115 -9.49 24.59 19.28
CA LYS A 115 -9.11 25.98 18.99
C LYS A 115 -10.31 26.91 18.89
N ALA A 116 -11.43 26.41 18.35
CA ALA A 116 -12.69 27.14 18.28
C ALA A 116 -13.46 27.18 19.62
N LYS A 117 -12.90 26.59 20.70
CA LYS A 117 -13.53 26.45 22.03
C LYS A 117 -14.93 25.83 21.95
N LYS A 118 -15.11 24.88 21.04
CA LYS A 118 -16.38 24.15 20.86
C LYS A 118 -16.35 22.86 21.66
N PRO A 119 -17.53 22.35 22.07
CA PRO A 119 -17.60 21.07 22.76
C PRO A 119 -17.10 19.94 21.86
N HIS A 120 -16.40 18.96 22.46
CA HIS A 120 -15.80 17.84 21.74
C HIS A 120 -16.84 16.99 20.98
N ASN A 121 -18.11 16.99 21.43
CA ASN A 121 -19.22 16.27 20.80
C ASN A 121 -19.60 16.80 19.40
N ILE A 122 -19.25 18.04 19.05
CA ILE A 122 -19.66 18.66 17.79
C ILE A 122 -19.06 17.95 16.57
N GLY A 123 -17.90 17.32 16.76
CA GLY A 123 -17.22 16.49 15.77
C GLY A 123 -18.09 15.33 15.30
N GLU A 124 -18.58 14.50 16.23
CA GLU A 124 -19.44 13.35 15.92
C GLU A 124 -20.88 13.76 15.59
N GLN A 125 -21.44 14.78 16.24
CA GLN A 125 -22.85 15.12 16.07
C GLN A 125 -23.15 15.88 14.78
N LEU A 126 -22.24 16.73 14.32
CA LEU A 126 -22.50 17.65 13.20
C LEU A 126 -21.47 17.56 12.09
N ILE A 127 -20.18 17.62 12.43
CA ILE A 127 -19.11 17.69 11.42
C ILE A 127 -19.03 16.38 10.64
N LYS A 128 -19.01 15.23 11.33
CA LYS A 128 -18.93 13.91 10.69
C LYS A 128 -20.11 13.62 9.76
N PRO A 129 -21.39 13.78 10.17
CA PRO A 129 -22.52 13.59 9.26
C PRO A 129 -22.50 14.54 8.06
N ALA A 130 -22.06 15.80 8.24
CA ALA A 130 -21.94 16.77 7.15
C ALA A 130 -20.88 16.34 6.13
N CYS A 131 -19.69 15.94 6.60
CA CYS A 131 -18.62 15.45 5.73
C CYS A 131 -19.04 14.18 4.97
N ILE A 132 -19.72 13.23 5.62
CA ILE A 132 -20.23 12.01 4.96
C ILE A 132 -21.19 12.36 3.83
N LYS A 133 -22.19 13.22 4.09
CA LYS A 133 -23.16 13.64 3.06
C LYS A 133 -22.48 14.34 1.88
N MET A 134 -21.47 15.17 2.16
CA MET A 134 -20.73 15.87 1.11
C MET A 134 -19.90 14.90 0.26
N VAL A 135 -19.15 13.99 0.89
CA VAL A 135 -18.35 12.97 0.19
C VAL A 135 -19.23 11.99 -0.58
N GLU A 136 -20.37 11.60 -0.04
CA GLU A 136 -21.33 10.74 -0.73
C GLU A 136 -21.83 11.38 -2.03
N LYS A 137 -22.13 12.68 -2.01
CA LYS A 137 -22.57 13.42 -3.20
C LYS A 137 -21.46 13.70 -4.21
N LEU A 138 -20.23 13.93 -3.77
CA LEU A 138 -19.12 14.34 -4.64
C LEU A 138 -18.26 13.18 -5.14
N CYS A 139 -18.01 12.18 -4.28
CA CYS A 139 -17.06 11.09 -4.51
C CYS A 139 -17.73 9.72 -4.56
N GLY A 140 -19.02 9.64 -4.23
CA GLY A 140 -19.81 8.42 -4.24
C GLY A 140 -19.81 7.65 -2.92
N PRO A 141 -20.72 6.67 -2.79
CA PRO A 141 -21.02 6.01 -1.51
C PRO A 141 -19.86 5.17 -0.97
N GLN A 142 -19.04 4.56 -1.84
CA GLN A 142 -17.92 3.72 -1.42
C GLN A 142 -16.86 4.49 -0.62
N VAL A 143 -16.64 5.76 -0.95
CA VAL A 143 -15.69 6.63 -0.23
C VAL A 143 -16.31 7.13 1.07
N ALA A 144 -17.61 7.39 1.08
CA ALA A 144 -18.33 7.81 2.27
C ALA A 144 -18.35 6.73 3.37
N GLU A 145 -18.46 5.45 3.01
CA GLU A 145 -18.38 4.34 3.97
C GLU A 145 -17.04 4.30 4.72
N LYS A 146 -15.93 4.61 4.04
CA LYS A 146 -14.61 4.70 4.68
C LYS A 146 -14.52 5.83 5.69
N LEU A 147 -15.28 6.91 5.50
CA LEU A 147 -15.29 8.03 6.44
C LEU A 147 -16.10 7.71 7.71
N LYS A 148 -17.10 6.82 7.60
CA LYS A 148 -17.89 6.38 8.77
C LYS A 148 -17.04 5.64 9.80
N THR A 149 -16.01 4.91 9.34
CA THR A 149 -15.13 4.14 10.22
C THR A 149 -14.12 5.01 10.97
N VAL A 150 -13.99 6.30 10.65
CA VAL A 150 -13.08 7.22 11.35
C VAL A 150 -13.80 7.80 12.57
N PRO A 151 -13.36 7.49 13.81
CA PRO A 151 -13.89 8.13 15.01
C PRO A 151 -13.35 9.56 15.12
N LEU A 152 -14.24 10.51 15.43
CA LEU A 152 -13.93 11.91 15.72
C LEU A 152 -14.05 12.23 17.21
N ASN A 153 -14.61 11.31 18.02
CA ASN A 153 -14.62 11.44 19.48
C ASN A 153 -13.35 10.84 20.11
N THR A 154 -12.63 11.67 20.85
CA THR A 154 -11.45 11.29 21.64
C THR A 154 -11.79 10.41 22.84
N GLU A 155 -13.01 10.48 23.37
CA GLU A 155 -13.40 9.71 24.56
C GLU A 155 -13.43 8.19 24.31
N LEU A 156 -13.91 7.76 23.14
CA LEU A 156 -13.94 6.34 22.77
C LEU A 156 -12.53 5.78 22.61
N GLN A 157 -11.62 6.55 22.01
CA GLN A 157 -10.22 6.16 21.90
C GLN A 157 -9.52 6.12 23.26
N LEU A 158 -9.87 7.04 24.17
CA LEU A 158 -9.33 7.06 25.53
C LEU A 158 -9.80 5.85 26.34
N LEU A 159 -11.11 5.53 26.28
CA LEU A 159 -11.69 4.34 26.92
C LEU A 159 -11.04 3.05 26.41
N GLU A 160 -10.84 2.94 25.10
CA GLU A 160 -10.17 1.78 24.52
C GLU A 160 -8.72 1.64 25.00
N LYS A 161 -7.99 2.75 25.16
CA LYS A 161 -6.62 2.76 25.68
C LYS A 161 -6.56 2.44 27.17
N LEU A 162 -7.46 3.03 27.97
CA LEU A 162 -7.56 2.76 29.42
C LEU A 162 -7.96 1.32 29.71
N GLY A 163 -8.79 0.69 28.86
CA GLY A 163 -9.20 -0.71 29.01
C GLY A 163 -8.14 -1.74 28.62
N LYS A 164 -7.03 -1.33 27.99
CA LYS A 164 -6.02 -2.23 27.41
C LYS A 164 -4.77 -2.41 28.25
N GLY A 165 -4.61 -1.69 29.36
CA GLY A 165 -3.40 -1.77 30.16
C GLY A 165 -3.48 -1.04 31.50
N PRO A 166 -2.45 -1.21 32.34
CA PRO A 166 -2.31 -0.44 33.56
C PRO A 166 -2.15 1.05 33.23
N PHE A 167 -2.73 1.91 34.05
CA PHE A 167 -2.61 3.36 33.96
C PHE A 167 -2.46 3.94 35.37
N ALA A 168 -1.85 5.12 35.46
CA ALA A 168 -1.77 5.85 36.71
C ALA A 168 -2.91 6.88 36.78
N ILE A 169 -3.44 7.08 37.98
CA ILE A 169 -4.44 8.11 38.26
C ILE A 169 -3.86 9.03 39.32
N GLN A 170 -3.92 10.33 39.08
CA GLN A 170 -3.68 11.35 40.08
C GLN A 170 -4.98 12.10 40.36
N LEU A 171 -5.33 12.22 41.64
CA LEU A 171 -6.47 12.97 42.12
C LEU A 171 -5.96 14.27 42.76
N ASP A 172 -6.51 15.40 42.32
CA ASP A 172 -6.22 16.71 42.90
C ASP A 172 -7.53 17.38 43.29
N GLU A 173 -7.66 17.76 44.55
CA GLU A 173 -8.86 18.42 45.08
C GLU A 173 -8.53 19.87 45.41
N THR A 174 -9.27 20.80 44.82
CA THR A 174 -9.14 22.23 45.07
C THR A 174 -10.49 22.84 45.36
N THR A 175 -10.53 23.86 46.22
CA THR A 175 -11.74 24.62 46.50
C THR A 175 -11.76 25.89 45.65
N THR A 176 -12.89 26.20 45.01
CA THR A 176 -13.04 27.44 44.22
C THR A 176 -13.29 28.64 45.12
N VAL A 177 -13.23 29.85 44.55
CA VAL A 177 -13.61 31.09 45.24
C VAL A 177 -15.08 31.14 45.68
N ALA A 178 -15.92 30.21 45.20
CA ALA A 178 -17.32 30.06 45.59
C ALA A 178 -17.53 28.98 46.68
N ASP A 179 -16.44 28.49 47.30
CA ASP A 179 -16.46 27.40 48.30
C ASP A 179 -16.95 26.04 47.73
N GLU A 180 -16.84 25.87 46.41
CA GLU A 180 -17.16 24.60 45.75
C GLU A 180 -15.91 23.71 45.68
N ALA A 181 -16.02 22.47 46.14
CA ALA A 181 -14.98 21.47 45.97
C ALA A 181 -14.93 20.98 44.51
N VAL A 182 -13.75 21.08 43.89
CA VAL A 182 -13.47 20.59 42.54
C VAL A 182 -12.44 19.48 42.63
N LEU A 183 -12.83 18.28 42.19
CA LEU A 183 -11.94 17.14 42.04
C LEU A 183 -11.49 17.04 40.58
N ILE A 184 -10.19 17.17 40.35
CA ILE A 184 -9.55 16.97 39.05
C ILE A 184 -8.90 15.59 39.05
N VAL A 185 -9.13 14.84 37.97
CA VAL A 185 -8.57 13.50 37.79
C VAL A 185 -7.67 13.51 36.55
N TYR A 186 -6.38 13.28 36.77
CA TYR A 186 -5.40 13.10 35.69
C TYR A 186 -5.17 11.61 35.46
N THR A 187 -5.16 11.20 34.19
CA THR A 187 -4.85 9.82 33.80
C THR A 187 -3.59 9.81 32.94
N GLU A 188 -2.60 9.02 33.37
CA GLU A 188 -1.35 8.83 32.64
C GLU A 188 -1.30 7.41 32.07
N LEU A 189 -1.15 7.33 30.74
CA LEU A 189 -0.99 6.08 30.01
C LEU A 189 0.50 5.80 29.84
N PRO A 190 0.97 4.56 30.09
CA PRO A 190 2.35 4.18 29.79
C PRO A 190 2.64 4.32 28.28
N GLN A 191 3.76 4.97 27.95
CA GLN A 191 4.20 5.21 26.57
C GLN A 191 4.64 3.93 25.85
#